data_AF-A0A0D6M0Z2-F1
#
_entry.id   AF-A0A0D6M0Z2-F1
#
_cell.length_a   1.000
_cell.length_b   1.000
_cell.length_c   1.000
_cell.angle_alpha   90.00
_cell.angle_beta   90.00
_cell.angle_gamma   90.00
#
_symmetry.space_group_name_H-M   'P 1'
#
loop_
_entity.id
_entity.type
_entity.pdbx_description
1 polymer ?
#
loop_
_entity_poly.entity_id
_entity_poly.type
_entity_poly.pdbx_seq_one_letter_code
_entity_poly.pdbx_strand_id
1 'polypeptide(L)'
;MPCPETERLITSVGFLAAVASQAVAGFISAVICIFASRQCKDLYFHVNCKILIVALLVLYIVHSVFIASLQTVQLIRYYAISDPCQVGLPPVLCFCLRLPATVCMIAFATLQFAITIERAVALWKRREYERYGPQLGCALTFICIIPFYTMIAPIILWFIIKWSQQIKAAKLKQITQKTENERDIYFQSYSRMWNNVLSNKG
;
A
#
# COMPACT_ATOMS: atom_id res chain seq x y z
N MET A 1 1.91 18.04 -6.92
CA MET A 1 0.77 18.80 -7.47
C MET A 1 0.91 20.23 -6.99
N PRO A 2 0.72 21.25 -7.83
CA PRO A 2 0.75 22.64 -7.40
C PRO A 2 -0.39 22.92 -6.39
N CYS A 3 -0.12 23.78 -5.41
CA CYS A 3 -1.04 24.04 -4.30
C CYS A 3 -2.47 24.48 -4.71
N PRO A 4 -2.69 25.38 -5.69
CA PRO A 4 -4.04 25.82 -6.04
C PRO A 4 -4.93 24.71 -6.66
N GLU A 5 -4.33 23.72 -7.32
CA GLU A 5 -5.07 22.55 -7.82
C GLU A 5 -5.49 21.62 -6.68
N THR A 6 -4.61 21.49 -5.68
CA THR A 6 -4.88 20.65 -4.49
C THR A 6 -6.01 21.25 -3.67
N GLU A 7 -6.03 22.57 -3.51
CA GLU A 7 -7.08 23.31 -2.82
C GLU A 7 -8.46 23.14 -3.49
N ARG A 8 -8.54 23.23 -4.83
CA ARG A 8 -9.80 22.96 -5.56
C ARG A 8 -10.26 21.51 -5.40
N LEU A 9 -9.33 20.55 -5.30
CA LEU A 9 -9.68 19.14 -5.18
C LEU A 9 -10.22 18.80 -3.79
N ILE A 10 -9.60 19.31 -2.72
CA ILE A 10 -10.02 19.03 -1.33
C ILE A 10 -11.32 19.76 -0.96
N THR A 11 -11.60 20.90 -1.60
CA THR A 11 -12.86 21.66 -1.39
C THR A 11 -14.00 21.16 -2.27
N SER A 12 -13.72 20.29 -3.24
CA SER A 12 -14.75 19.69 -4.09
C SER A 12 -15.59 18.69 -3.31
N VAL A 13 -16.85 19.05 -3.06
CA VAL A 13 -17.84 18.21 -2.37
C VAL A 13 -18.00 16.85 -3.06
N GLY A 14 -17.97 16.82 -4.39
CA GLY A 14 -18.09 15.58 -5.16
C GLY A 14 -16.92 14.62 -4.94
N PHE A 15 -15.69 15.15 -4.89
CA PHE A 15 -14.50 14.35 -4.61
C PHE A 15 -14.52 13.81 -3.18
N LEU A 16 -14.84 14.66 -2.20
CA LEU A 16 -14.91 14.26 -0.80
C LEU A 16 -16.01 13.21 -0.55
N ALA A 17 -17.17 13.37 -1.18
CA ALA A 17 -18.26 12.39 -1.13
C ALA A 17 -17.85 11.05 -1.75
N ALA A 18 -17.11 11.05 -2.85
CA ALA A 18 -16.60 9.84 -3.48
C ALA A 18 -15.58 9.10 -2.59
N VAL A 19 -14.65 9.82 -1.95
CA VAL A 19 -13.68 9.24 -1.00
C VAL A 19 -14.40 8.65 0.21
N ALA A 20 -15.37 9.38 0.77
CA ALA A 20 -16.18 8.90 1.90
C ALA A 20 -17.01 7.67 1.53
N SER A 21 -17.65 7.65 0.35
CA SER A 21 -18.45 6.51 -0.09
C SER A 21 -17.58 5.27 -0.35
N GLN A 22 -16.37 5.44 -0.88
CA GLN A 22 -15.41 4.34 -1.06
C GLN A 22 -14.96 3.76 0.28
N ALA A 23 -14.72 4.59 1.30
CA ALA A 23 -14.38 4.11 2.65
C ALA A 23 -15.53 3.27 3.23
N VAL A 24 -16.76 3.79 3.20
CA VAL A 24 -17.96 3.10 3.71
C VAL A 24 -18.22 1.79 2.96
N ALA A 25 -18.14 1.81 1.63
CA ALA A 25 -18.30 0.62 0.80
C ALA A 25 -17.25 -0.45 1.12
N GLY A 26 -16.00 -0.03 1.38
CA GLY A 26 -14.94 -0.90 1.88
C GLY A 26 -15.39 -1.63 3.15
N PHE A 27 -15.74 -0.90 4.21
CA PHE A 27 -16.18 -1.48 5.48
C PHE A 27 -17.35 -2.45 5.33
N ILE A 28 -18.40 -2.05 4.59
CA ILE A 28 -19.57 -2.90 4.35
C ILE A 28 -19.16 -4.19 3.63
N SER A 29 -18.30 -4.08 2.60
CA SER A 29 -17.80 -5.23 1.86
C SER A 29 -17.04 -6.22 2.75
N ALA A 30 -16.20 -5.74 3.67
CA ALA A 30 -15.49 -6.61 4.61
C ALA A 30 -16.47 -7.39 5.50
N VAL A 31 -17.49 -6.73 6.04
CA VAL A 31 -18.51 -7.37 6.90
C VAL A 31 -19.27 -8.45 6.14
N ILE A 32 -19.73 -8.13 4.92
CA ILE A 32 -20.44 -9.09 4.05
C ILE A 32 -19.53 -10.29 3.75
N CYS A 33 -18.25 -10.06 3.41
CA CYS A 33 -17.32 -11.14 3.09
C CYS A 33 -17.02 -12.04 4.31
N ILE A 34 -16.94 -11.49 5.52
CA ILE A 34 -16.79 -12.27 6.75
C ILE A 34 -18.01 -13.15 6.98
N PHE A 35 -19.20 -12.60 6.81
CA PHE A 35 -20.45 -13.36 6.95
C PHE A 35 -20.57 -14.46 5.89
N ALA A 36 -20.31 -14.14 4.62
CA ALA A 36 -20.29 -15.10 3.53
C ALA A 36 -19.27 -16.22 3.76
N SER A 37 -18.10 -15.91 4.32
CA SER A 37 -17.08 -16.91 4.67
C SER A 37 -17.56 -17.90 5.73
N ARG A 38 -18.42 -17.46 6.66
CA ARG A 38 -19.03 -18.35 7.65
C ARG A 38 -20.05 -19.27 6.99
N GLN A 39 -20.95 -18.72 6.17
CA GLN A 39 -21.97 -19.50 5.46
C GLN A 39 -21.38 -20.48 4.43
N CYS A 40 -20.22 -20.17 3.84
CA CYS A 40 -19.56 -21.04 2.87
C CYS A 40 -19.15 -22.40 3.46
N LYS A 41 -18.98 -22.49 4.78
CA LYS A 41 -18.69 -23.75 5.48
C LYS A 41 -19.86 -24.74 5.36
N ASP A 42 -21.09 -24.23 5.43
CA ASP A 42 -22.33 -25.01 5.49
C ASP A 42 -22.86 -25.42 4.10
N LEU A 43 -22.37 -24.79 3.03
CA LEU A 43 -22.79 -25.10 1.66
C LEU A 43 -22.27 -26.47 1.18
N TYR A 44 -23.08 -27.21 0.42
CA TYR A 44 -22.74 -28.53 -0.15
C TYR A 44 -21.89 -28.40 -1.43
N PHE A 45 -20.80 -27.65 -1.37
CA PHE A 45 -19.86 -27.57 -2.49
C PHE A 45 -18.68 -28.52 -2.31
N HIS A 46 -18.17 -29.03 -3.44
CA HIS A 46 -16.94 -29.81 -3.47
C HIS A 46 -15.77 -28.99 -2.88
N VAL A 47 -14.84 -29.67 -2.21
CA VAL A 47 -13.75 -29.05 -1.45
C VAL A 47 -12.88 -28.14 -2.31
N ASN A 48 -12.62 -28.51 -3.58
CA ASN A 48 -11.84 -27.69 -4.51
C ASN A 48 -12.46 -26.30 -4.73
N CYS A 49 -13.78 -26.26 -4.94
CA CYS A 49 -14.46 -24.99 -5.15
C CYS A 49 -14.58 -24.19 -3.84
N LYS A 50 -14.79 -24.86 -2.70
CA LYS A 50 -14.76 -24.20 -1.39
C LYS A 50 -13.43 -23.49 -1.16
N ILE A 51 -12.30 -24.14 -1.46
CA ILE A 51 -10.97 -23.55 -1.33
C ILE A 51 -10.86 -22.27 -2.18
N LEU A 52 -11.27 -22.32 -3.44
CA LEU A 52 -11.21 -21.17 -4.35
C LEU A 52 -12.12 -20.02 -3.90
N ILE A 53 -13.34 -20.31 -3.46
CA ILE A 53 -14.29 -19.30 -2.96
C ILE A 53 -13.77 -18.67 -1.67
N VAL A 54 -13.24 -19.48 -0.73
CA VAL A 54 -12.66 -18.97 0.52
C VAL A 54 -11.42 -18.12 0.21
N ALA A 55 -10.55 -18.53 -0.70
CA ALA A 55 -9.40 -17.73 -1.13
C ALA A 55 -9.84 -16.38 -1.72
N LEU A 56 -10.87 -16.37 -2.55
CA LEU A 56 -11.46 -15.16 -3.12
C LEU A 56 -12.01 -14.24 -2.01
N LEU A 57 -12.76 -14.78 -1.05
CA LEU A 57 -13.34 -14.02 0.07
C LEU A 57 -12.27 -13.42 0.99
N VAL A 58 -11.23 -14.19 1.33
CA VAL A 58 -10.10 -13.71 2.12
C VAL A 58 -9.40 -12.56 1.40
N LEU A 59 -9.17 -12.69 0.10
CA LEU A 59 -8.56 -11.64 -0.70
C LEU A 59 -9.45 -10.38 -0.74
N TYR A 60 -10.79 -10.52 -0.77
CA TYR A 60 -11.75 -9.40 -0.68
C TYR A 60 -11.68 -8.66 0.64
N ILE A 61 -11.55 -9.38 1.75
CA ILE A 61 -11.35 -8.78 3.07
C ILE A 61 -10.05 -7.98 3.09
N VAL A 62 -8.95 -8.56 2.59
CA VAL A 62 -7.65 -7.89 2.52
C VAL A 62 -7.73 -6.61 1.66
N HIS A 63 -8.28 -6.69 0.45
CA HIS A 63 -8.47 -5.54 -0.43
C HIS A 63 -9.31 -4.44 0.24
N SER A 64 -10.42 -4.81 0.85
CA SER A 64 -11.31 -3.89 1.54
C SER A 64 -10.59 -3.15 2.68
N VAL A 65 -9.83 -3.86 3.51
CA VAL A 65 -9.08 -3.25 4.62
C VAL A 65 -8.06 -2.23 4.11
N PHE A 66 -7.32 -2.55 3.04
CA PHE A 66 -6.35 -1.62 2.46
C PHE A 66 -7.01 -0.37 1.87
N ILE A 67 -8.11 -0.52 1.13
CA ILE A 67 -8.86 0.61 0.57
C ILE A 67 -9.49 1.46 1.68
N ALA A 68 -10.17 0.85 2.65
CA ALA A 68 -10.75 1.57 3.78
C ALA A 68 -9.67 2.38 4.53
N SER A 69 -8.52 1.76 4.82
CA SER A 69 -7.39 2.44 5.46
C SER A 69 -6.87 3.62 4.64
N LEU A 70 -6.68 3.44 3.33
CA LEU A 70 -6.22 4.50 2.42
C LEU A 70 -7.18 5.70 2.41
N GLN A 71 -8.47 5.44 2.20
CA GLN A 71 -9.50 6.47 2.09
C GLN A 71 -9.71 7.18 3.44
N THR A 72 -9.69 6.44 4.56
CA THR A 72 -9.77 7.03 5.89
C THR A 72 -8.57 7.94 6.20
N VAL A 73 -7.34 7.53 5.87
CA VAL A 73 -6.16 8.40 6.09
C VAL A 73 -6.23 9.66 5.22
N GLN A 74 -6.74 9.53 3.98
CA GLN A 74 -6.97 10.69 3.12
C GLN A 74 -8.00 11.65 3.71
N LEU A 75 -9.15 11.15 4.18
CA LEU A 75 -10.17 11.96 4.86
C LEU A 75 -9.63 12.65 6.10
N ILE A 76 -8.93 11.92 6.98
CA ILE A 76 -8.35 12.49 8.19
C ILE A 76 -7.41 13.63 7.83
N ARG A 77 -6.56 13.49 6.81
CA ARG A 77 -5.67 14.57 6.38
C ARG A 77 -6.44 15.77 5.83
N TYR A 78 -7.48 15.54 5.02
CA TYR A 78 -8.32 16.61 4.47
C TYR A 78 -9.03 17.42 5.55
N TYR A 79 -9.44 16.78 6.65
CA TYR A 79 -10.12 17.47 7.76
C TYR A 79 -9.18 18.03 8.84
N ALA A 80 -8.04 17.37 9.11
CA ALA A 80 -7.15 17.73 10.22
C ALA A 80 -6.05 18.73 9.84
N ILE A 81 -5.68 18.84 8.56
CA ILE A 81 -4.62 19.75 8.11
C ILE A 81 -5.26 20.95 7.42
N SER A 82 -5.17 22.12 8.05
CA SER A 82 -5.73 23.37 7.52
C SER A 82 -4.97 23.94 6.32
N ASP A 83 -3.67 23.62 6.18
CA ASP A 83 -2.82 24.12 5.10
C ASP A 83 -2.95 23.26 3.82
N PRO A 84 -3.62 23.73 2.75
CA PRO A 84 -3.90 22.95 1.54
C PRO A 84 -2.62 22.44 0.85
N CYS A 85 -1.51 23.16 1.01
CA CYS A 85 -0.22 22.81 0.40
C CYS A 85 0.49 21.64 1.10
N GLN A 86 0.09 21.23 2.31
CA GLN A 86 0.70 20.12 3.06
C GLN A 86 -0.21 18.88 3.22
N VAL A 87 -1.42 18.92 2.66
CA VAL A 87 -2.42 17.85 2.83
C VAL A 87 -2.09 16.58 2.02
N GLY A 88 -1.12 16.67 1.11
CA GLY A 88 -0.67 15.55 0.29
C GLY A 88 -0.35 14.30 1.12
N LEU A 89 -0.76 13.14 0.62
CA LEU A 89 -0.46 11.86 1.27
C LEU A 89 1.05 11.57 1.09
N PRO A 90 1.76 11.11 2.14
CA PRO A 90 3.15 10.72 2.02
C PRO A 90 3.26 9.62 0.95
N PRO A 91 4.20 9.73 -0.01
CA PRO A 91 4.33 8.76 -1.11
C PRO A 91 4.44 7.33 -0.60
N VAL A 92 5.20 7.10 0.47
CA VAL A 92 5.38 5.78 1.08
C VAL A 92 4.04 5.18 1.51
N LEU A 93 3.20 5.95 2.21
CA LEU A 93 1.91 5.48 2.67
C LEU A 93 0.97 5.18 1.50
N CYS A 94 0.98 6.04 0.48
CA CYS A 94 0.22 5.82 -0.76
C CYS A 94 0.63 4.50 -1.43
N PHE A 95 1.93 4.26 -1.61
CA PHE A 95 2.43 3.03 -2.23
C PHE A 95 2.13 1.79 -1.39
N CYS A 96 2.41 1.83 -0.08
CA CYS A 96 2.19 0.71 0.83
C CYS A 96 0.72 0.30 0.94
N LEU A 97 -0.22 1.22 0.76
CA LEU A 97 -1.65 0.91 0.83
C LEU A 97 -2.27 0.64 -0.56
N ARG A 98 -1.82 1.34 -1.61
CA ARG A 98 -2.38 1.23 -2.96
C ARG A 98 -1.87 0.01 -3.71
N LEU A 99 -0.58 -0.32 -3.61
CA LEU A 99 -0.01 -1.48 -4.33
C LEU A 99 -0.68 -2.80 -3.91
N PRO A 100 -0.84 -3.11 -2.61
CA PRO A 100 -1.53 -4.33 -2.21
C PRO A 100 -2.98 -4.37 -2.72
N ALA A 101 -3.71 -3.25 -2.65
CA ALA A 101 -5.08 -3.18 -3.14
C ALA A 101 -5.18 -3.45 -4.66
N THR A 102 -4.28 -2.87 -5.47
CA THR A 102 -4.25 -3.12 -6.91
C THR A 102 -3.90 -4.57 -7.26
N VAL A 103 -3.00 -5.19 -6.50
CA VAL A 103 -2.62 -6.57 -6.75
C VAL A 103 -3.75 -7.53 -6.37
N CYS A 104 -4.49 -7.24 -5.30
CA CYS A 104 -5.70 -7.98 -4.97
C CYS A 104 -6.72 -7.94 -6.12
N MET A 105 -6.88 -6.79 -6.79
CA MET A 105 -7.79 -6.68 -7.96
C MET A 105 -7.41 -7.61 -9.11
N ILE A 106 -6.12 -7.72 -9.43
CA ILE A 106 -5.65 -8.62 -10.48
C ILE A 106 -5.81 -10.08 -10.04
N ALA A 107 -5.45 -10.39 -8.80
CA ALA A 107 -5.63 -11.71 -8.24
C ALA A 107 -7.11 -12.14 -8.21
N PHE A 108 -8.07 -11.22 -7.99
CA PHE A 108 -9.50 -11.53 -8.12
C PHE A 108 -9.87 -12.02 -9.52
N ALA A 109 -9.42 -11.31 -10.56
CA ALA A 109 -9.73 -11.70 -11.93
C ALA A 109 -9.19 -13.11 -12.23
N THR A 110 -7.97 -13.40 -11.78
CA THR A 110 -7.36 -14.73 -11.96
C THR A 110 -8.06 -15.83 -11.16
N LEU A 111 -8.49 -15.55 -9.93
CA LEU A 111 -9.23 -16.51 -9.09
C LEU A 111 -10.64 -16.77 -9.63
N GLN A 112 -11.32 -15.74 -10.16
CA GLN A 112 -12.61 -15.92 -10.82
C GLN A 112 -12.47 -16.81 -12.06
N PHE A 113 -11.41 -16.62 -12.85
CA PHE A 113 -11.09 -17.50 -13.97
C PHE A 113 -10.71 -18.92 -13.52
N ALA A 114 -10.01 -19.07 -12.40
CA ALA A 114 -9.74 -20.39 -11.82
C ALA A 114 -11.03 -21.11 -11.37
N ILE A 115 -12.01 -20.38 -10.83
CA ILE A 115 -13.33 -20.93 -10.49
C ILE A 115 -14.06 -21.40 -11.76
N THR A 116 -14.04 -20.64 -12.85
CA THR A 116 -14.67 -21.09 -14.10
C THR A 116 -13.99 -22.32 -14.68
N ILE A 117 -12.65 -22.39 -14.63
CA ILE A 117 -11.90 -23.60 -15.01
C ILE A 117 -12.29 -24.79 -14.12
N GLU A 118 -12.32 -24.62 -12.80
CA GLU A 118 -12.68 -25.69 -11.86
C GLU A 118 -14.07 -26.25 -12.18
N ARG A 119 -15.05 -25.37 -12.44
CA ARG A 119 -16.40 -25.76 -12.84
C ARG A 119 -16.45 -26.45 -14.20
N ALA A 120 -15.67 -25.98 -15.18
CA ALA A 120 -15.58 -26.63 -16.49
C ALA A 120 -14.96 -28.04 -16.39
N VAL A 121 -13.92 -28.21 -15.58
CA VAL A 121 -13.29 -29.52 -15.33
C VAL A 121 -14.23 -30.46 -14.60
N ALA A 122 -14.98 -29.97 -13.59
CA ALA A 122 -15.97 -30.77 -12.87
C ALA A 122 -17.09 -31.25 -13.80
N LEU A 123 -17.52 -30.42 -14.76
CA LEU A 123 -18.51 -30.80 -15.76
C LEU A 123 -17.96 -31.80 -16.78
N TRP A 124 -16.74 -31.57 -17.29
CA TRP A 124 -16.09 -32.43 -18.28
C TRP A 124 -15.75 -33.82 -17.73
N LYS A 125 -15.18 -33.90 -16.52
CA LYS A 125 -14.76 -35.14 -15.88
C LYS A 125 -15.69 -35.58 -14.75
N ARG A 126 -17.00 -35.34 -14.88
CA ARG A 126 -17.99 -35.59 -13.81
C ARG A 126 -17.87 -36.96 -13.13
N ARG A 127 -17.54 -38.01 -13.90
CA ARG A 127 -17.44 -39.40 -13.38
C ARG A 127 -16.22 -39.66 -12.50
N GLU A 128 -15.10 -39.00 -12.78
CA GLU A 128 -13.84 -39.17 -12.05
C GLU A 128 -13.58 -38.05 -11.03
N TYR A 129 -14.29 -36.93 -11.18
CA TYR A 129 -14.05 -35.72 -10.40
C TYR A 129 -14.17 -35.95 -8.88
N GLU A 130 -15.08 -36.81 -8.42
CA GLU A 130 -15.21 -37.13 -6.98
C GLU A 130 -14.01 -37.90 -6.40
N ARG A 131 -13.17 -38.52 -7.25
CA ARG A 131 -11.90 -39.12 -6.81
C ARG A 131 -10.77 -38.10 -6.69
N TYR A 132 -10.87 -36.96 -7.38
CA TYR A 132 -9.90 -35.89 -7.23
C TYR A 132 -10.17 -35.19 -5.90
N GLY A 133 -9.27 -35.38 -4.93
CA GLY A 133 -9.30 -34.67 -3.66
C GLY A 133 -9.07 -33.15 -3.81
N PRO A 134 -8.56 -32.45 -2.76
CA PRO A 134 -8.39 -30.99 -2.76
C PRO A 134 -7.25 -30.47 -3.67
N GLN A 135 -6.63 -31.34 -4.47
CA GLN A 135 -5.42 -31.03 -5.22
C GLN A 135 -5.64 -29.95 -6.28
N LEU A 136 -6.73 -30.03 -7.04
CA LEU A 136 -7.01 -29.10 -8.14
C LEU A 136 -7.25 -27.67 -7.61
N GLY A 137 -8.06 -27.55 -6.55
CA GLY A 137 -8.36 -26.25 -5.93
C GLY A 137 -7.12 -25.60 -5.31
N CYS A 138 -6.29 -26.38 -4.61
CA CYS A 138 -5.02 -25.90 -4.07
C CYS A 138 -4.06 -25.47 -5.19
N ALA A 139 -3.87 -26.29 -6.23
CA ALA A 139 -2.95 -25.98 -7.33
C ALA A 139 -3.34 -24.69 -8.05
N LEU A 140 -4.62 -24.53 -8.40
CA LEU A 140 -5.13 -23.32 -9.03
C LEU A 140 -4.94 -22.09 -8.14
N THR A 141 -5.23 -22.22 -6.83
CA THR A 141 -5.03 -21.13 -5.87
C THR A 141 -3.56 -20.70 -5.81
N PHE A 142 -2.62 -21.64 -5.72
CA PHE A 142 -1.19 -21.32 -5.68
C PHE A 142 -0.71 -20.64 -6.97
N ILE A 143 -1.11 -21.15 -8.13
CA ILE A 143 -0.76 -20.55 -9.43
C ILE A 143 -1.30 -19.13 -9.55
N CYS A 144 -2.53 -18.89 -9.07
CA CYS A 144 -3.15 -17.58 -9.14
C CYS A 144 -2.65 -16.60 -8.07
N ILE A 145 -2.02 -17.04 -6.99
CA ILE A 145 -1.64 -16.16 -5.87
C ILE A 145 -0.13 -15.92 -5.82
N ILE A 146 0.70 -16.94 -5.97
CA ILE A 146 2.17 -16.85 -5.79
C ILE A 146 2.82 -15.78 -6.68
N PRO A 147 2.53 -15.70 -8.00
CA PRO A 147 3.20 -14.75 -8.89
C PRO A 147 3.03 -13.29 -8.42
N PHE A 148 1.88 -13.00 -7.83
CA PHE A 148 1.59 -11.67 -7.33
C PHE A 148 2.44 -11.32 -6.11
N TYR A 149 2.55 -12.23 -5.14
CA TYR A 149 3.38 -12.01 -3.95
C TYR A 149 4.87 -11.96 -4.27
N THR A 150 5.34 -12.77 -5.23
CA THR A 150 6.74 -12.78 -5.67
C THR A 150 7.13 -11.55 -6.48
N MET A 151 6.20 -10.89 -7.17
CA MET A 151 6.46 -9.59 -7.81
C MET A 151 6.37 -8.42 -6.82
N ILE A 152 5.50 -8.50 -5.81
CA ILE A 152 5.36 -7.45 -4.79
C ILE A 152 6.62 -7.32 -3.92
N ALA A 153 7.15 -8.44 -3.41
CA ALA A 153 8.28 -8.44 -2.48
C ALA A 153 9.54 -7.70 -3.00
N PRO A 154 10.04 -7.95 -4.23
CA PRO A 154 11.22 -7.26 -4.75
C PRO A 154 10.98 -5.77 -5.02
N ILE A 155 9.75 -5.37 -5.42
CA ILE A 155 9.40 -3.97 -5.62
C ILE A 155 9.44 -3.22 -4.28
N ILE A 156 8.87 -3.81 -3.23
CA ILE A 156 8.89 -3.25 -1.88
C ILE A 156 10.32 -3.18 -1.34
N LEU A 157 11.10 -4.27 -1.47
CA LEU A 157 12.49 -4.32 -0.98
C LEU A 157 13.38 -3.32 -1.71
N TRP A 158 13.30 -3.25 -3.05
CA TRP A 158 14.07 -2.28 -3.84
C TRP A 158 13.76 -0.85 -3.42
N PHE A 159 12.49 -0.55 -3.16
CA PHE A 159 12.07 0.78 -2.72
C PHE A 159 12.55 1.11 -1.31
N ILE A 160 12.42 0.18 -0.35
CA ILE A 160 12.94 0.35 1.02
C ILE A 160 14.44 0.62 0.99
N ILE A 161 15.19 -0.12 0.16
CA ILE A 161 16.64 0.07 0.01
C ILE A 161 16.95 1.46 -0.55
N LYS A 162 16.29 1.87 -1.64
CA LYS A 162 16.51 3.19 -2.26
C LYS A 162 16.18 4.34 -1.30
N TRP A 163 15.10 4.19 -0.53
CA TRP A 163 14.68 5.18 0.47
C TRP A 163 15.63 5.24 1.67
N SER A 164 16.07 4.08 2.17
CA SER A 164 17.08 3.98 3.23
C SER A 164 18.36 4.72 2.82
N GLN A 165 18.78 4.60 1.56
CA GLN A 165 19.91 5.34 1.03
C GLN A 165 19.65 6.86 0.96
N GLN A 166 18.46 7.29 0.57
CA GLN A 166 18.12 8.73 0.54
C GLN A 166 18.11 9.37 1.93
N ILE A 167 17.54 8.70 2.94
CA ILE A 167 17.59 9.20 4.33
C ILE A 167 19.04 9.31 4.81
N LYS A 168 19.86 8.28 4.53
CA LYS A 168 21.28 8.29 4.89
C LYS A 168 22.01 9.45 4.22
N ALA A 169 21.77 9.69 2.93
CA ALA A 169 22.37 10.81 2.20
C ALA A 169 21.92 12.19 2.73
N ALA A 170 20.64 12.34 3.09
CA ALA A 170 20.12 13.58 3.66
C ALA A 170 20.73 13.87 5.05
N LYS A 171 20.82 12.85 5.90
CA LYS A 171 21.50 12.97 7.21
C LYS A 171 22.99 13.27 7.04
N LEU A 172 23.66 12.65 6.09
CA LEU A 172 25.08 12.89 5.83
C LEU A 172 25.31 14.37 5.45
N LYS A 173 24.48 14.93 4.57
CA LYS A 173 24.55 16.35 4.18
C LYS A 173 24.36 17.29 5.37
N GLN A 174 23.40 17.01 6.25
CA GLN A 174 23.21 17.81 7.46
C GLN A 174 24.43 17.78 8.39
N ILE A 175 25.03 16.60 8.59
CA ILE A 175 26.23 16.46 9.44
C ILE A 175 27.42 17.19 8.80
N THR A 176 27.64 17.04 7.50
CA THR A 176 28.71 17.73 6.78
C THR A 176 28.56 19.24 6.87
N GLN A 177 27.35 19.77 6.61
CA GLN A 177 27.08 21.21 6.66
C GLN A 177 27.25 21.78 8.08
N LYS A 178 26.82 21.05 9.11
CA LYS A 178 27.05 21.44 10.51
C LYS A 178 28.55 21.53 10.83
N THR A 179 29.32 20.53 10.38
CA THR A 179 30.78 20.46 10.62
C THR A 179 31.54 21.56 9.86
N GLU A 180 31.07 21.94 8.67
CA GLU A 180 31.63 23.06 7.89
C GLU A 180 31.38 24.39 8.60
N ASN A 181 30.13 24.65 9.02
CA ASN A 181 29.76 25.86 9.74
C ASN A 181 30.53 26.02 11.07
N GLU A 182 30.72 24.93 11.83
CA GLU A 182 31.53 24.97 13.07
C GLU A 182 33.01 25.30 12.78
N ARG A 183 33.59 24.76 11.70
CA ARG A 183 34.95 25.11 11.29
C ARG A 183 35.07 26.57 10.85
N ASP A 184 34.12 27.08 10.09
CA ASP A 184 34.13 28.47 9.64
C ASP A 184 34.06 29.45 10.81
N ILE A 185 33.18 29.18 11.79
CA ILE A 185 33.09 29.98 13.03
C ILE A 185 34.42 29.95 13.81
N TYR A 186 35.07 28.78 13.89
CA TYR A 186 36.37 28.64 14.55
C TYR A 186 37.46 29.46 13.85
N PHE A 187 37.60 29.35 12.53
CA PHE A 187 38.60 30.10 11.77
C PHE A 187 38.33 31.60 11.75
N GLN A 188 37.07 32.01 11.72
CA GLN A 188 36.67 33.42 11.80
C GLN A 188 37.02 34.05 13.16
N SER A 189 36.90 33.29 14.25
CA SER A 189 37.26 33.77 15.60
C SER A 189 38.78 33.96 15.73
N TYR A 190 39.56 33.02 15.21
CA TYR A 190 41.03 33.10 15.21
C TYR A 190 41.56 34.28 14.38
N SER A 191 41.00 34.50 13.19
CA SER A 191 41.42 35.63 12.34
C SER A 191 41.11 36.99 12.99
N ARG A 192 39.97 37.09 13.69
CA ARG A 192 39.60 38.31 14.44
C ARG A 192 40.57 38.59 15.59
N MET A 193 40.98 37.56 16.34
CA MET A 193 42.01 37.72 17.38
C MET A 193 43.35 38.17 16.79
N TRP A 194 43.78 37.58 15.68
CA TRP A 194 45.05 37.90 15.05
C TRP A 194 45.09 39.36 14.54
N ASN A 195 44.01 39.81 13.92
CA ASN A 195 43.87 41.20 13.45
C ASN A 195 43.87 42.21 14.60
N ASN A 196 43.22 41.88 15.73
CA ASN A 196 43.24 42.74 16.91
C ASN A 196 44.64 42.86 17.53
N VAL A 197 45.42 41.76 17.56
CA VAL A 197 46.82 41.79 18.04
C VAL A 197 47.71 42.63 17.11
N LEU A 198 47.53 42.52 15.79
CA LEU A 198 48.25 43.35 14.82
C LEU A 198 47.90 44.83 14.95
N SER A 199 46.63 45.17 15.17
CA SER A 199 46.15 46.54 15.36
C SER A 199 46.68 47.20 16.64
N ASN A 200 47.08 46.43 17.66
CA ASN A 200 47.56 46.95 18.95
C ASN A 200 49.09 47.13 19.00
N LYS A 201 49.80 46.81 17.90
CA LYS A 201 51.27 46.92 17.77
C LYS A 201 51.73 48.01 16.80
N GLY A 202 50.81 48.77 16.20
CA GLY A 202 51.08 50.00 15.44
C GLY A 202 50.70 51.21 16.26
#